data_AF-A0A844FSM4-F1
#
_entry.id   AF-A0A844FSM4-F1
#
_cell.length_a   1.000
_cell.length_b   1.000
_cell.length_c   1.000
_cell.angle_alpha   90.00
_cell.angle_beta   90.00
_cell.angle_gamma   90.00
#
_symmetry.space_group_name_H-M   'P 1'
#
loop_
_entity.id
_entity.type
_entity.pdbx_description
1 polymer ?
#
loop_
_entity_poly.entity_id
_entity_poly.type
_entity_poly.pdbx_seq_one_letter_code
_entity_poly.pdbx_strand_id
1 'polypeptide(L)' 'MHMSKKAIYNQLVSAYGEQLEPAEAQYAVDHLSE' A
#
# COMPACT_ATOMS: atom_id res chain seq x y z
N MET A 1 -6.37 -7.74 13.52
CA MET A 1 -5.36 -6.70 13.26
C MET A 1 -5.81 -5.96 12.01
N HIS A 2 -6.07 -4.65 12.08
CA HIS A 2 -6.31 -3.83 10.89
C HIS A 2 -5.03 -3.06 10.60
N MET A 3 -4.39 -3.35 9.48
CA MET A 3 -3.31 -2.49 9.00
C MET A 3 -3.90 -1.14 8.63
N SER A 4 -3.28 -0.05 9.09
CA SER A 4 -3.64 1.27 8.60
C SER A 4 -3.31 1.37 7.11
N LYS A 5 -4.03 2.23 6.39
CA LYS A 5 -3.76 2.56 4.99
C LYS A 5 -2.27 2.89 4.73
N LYS A 6 -1.62 3.58 5.68
CA LYS A 6 -0.17 3.87 5.63
C LYS A 6 0.70 2.61 5.74
N ALA A 7 0.32 1.67 6.60
CA ALA A 7 1.05 0.42 6.72
C ALA A 7 0.93 -0.42 5.44
N ILE A 8 -0.24 -0.40 4.80
CA ILE A 8 -0.46 -1.06 3.51
C ILE A 8 0.36 -0.38 2.41
N TYR A 9 0.32 0.95 2.31
CA TYR A 9 1.17 1.72 1.38
C TYR A 9 2.64 1.32 1.51
N ASN A 10 3.17 1.35 2.73
CA ASN A 10 4.57 1.02 3.01
C ASN A 10 4.92 -0.42 2.61
N GLN A 11 3.98 -1.36 2.73
CA GLN A 11 4.19 -2.74 2.31
C GLN A 11 4.25 -2.87 0.78
N LEU A 12 3.41 -2.13 0.07
CA LEU A 12 3.34 -2.16 -1.40
C LEU A 12 4.62 -1.62 -2.05
N VAL A 13 5.21 -0.56 -1.50
CA VAL A 13 6.46 0.03 -2.01
C VAL A 13 7.73 -0.59 -1.41
N SER A 14 7.59 -1.51 -0.45
CA SER A 14 8.73 -2.11 0.24
C SER A 14 9.57 -2.96 -0.72
N ALA A 15 10.89 -2.95 -0.53
CA ALA A 15 11.83 -3.80 -1.25
C ALA A 15 11.59 -5.31 -1.04
N TYR A 16 10.80 -5.68 -0.02
CA TYR A 16 10.40 -7.06 0.27
C TYR A 16 8.95 -7.35 -0.14
N GLY A 17 8.25 -6.37 -0.74
CA GLY A 17 6.87 -6.47 -1.22
C GLY A 17 6.80 -6.57 -2.74
N GLU A 18 5.70 -6.07 -3.32
CA GLU A 18 5.49 -6.05 -4.78
C GLU A 18 6.29 -4.94 -5.49
N GLN A 19 6.97 -4.08 -4.72
CA GLN A 19 7.77 -2.95 -5.23
C GLN A 19 7.00 -2.06 -6.21
N LEU A 20 5.73 -1.81 -5.91
CA LEU A 20 4.90 -0.94 -6.73
C LEU A 20 5.50 0.46 -6.79
N GLU A 21 5.29 1.14 -7.92
CA GLU A 21 5.60 2.56 -8.00
C GLU A 21 4.73 3.33 -6.99
N PRO A 22 5.25 4.41 -6.38
CA PRO A 22 4.51 5.16 -5.36
C PRO A 22 3.08 5.56 -5.75
N ALA A 23 2.86 5.89 -7.03
CA ALA A 23 1.55 6.26 -7.56
C ALA A 23 0.57 5.07 -7.59
N GLU A 24 1.04 3.88 -7.93
CA GLU A 24 0.23 2.66 -7.97
C GLU A 24 -0.11 2.18 -6.55
N ALA A 25 0.86 2.24 -5.65
CA ALA A 25 0.64 1.94 -4.23
C ALA A 25 -0.39 2.90 -3.61
N GLN A 26 -0.31 4.19 -3.94
CA GLN A 26 -1.28 5.18 -3.49
C GLN A 26 -2.68 4.90 -4.06
N TYR A 27 -2.78 4.60 -5.37
CA TYR A 27 -4.04 4.22 -6.01
C TYR A 27 -4.66 3.00 -5.32
N ALA A 28 -3.88 1.94 -5.08
CA ALA A 28 -4.36 0.74 -4.41
C ALA A 28 -4.91 1.06 -3.01
N VAL A 29 -4.19 1.87 -2.24
CA VAL A 29 -4.58 2.27 -0.88
C VAL A 29 -5.84 3.14 -0.86
N ASP A 30 -6.00 4.02 -1.83
CA ASP A 30 -7.17 4.90 -1.96
C ASP A 30 -8.44 4.14 -2.32
N HIS A 31 -8.31 2.98 -2.98
CA HIS A 31 -9.42 2.12 -3.39
C HIS A 31 -9.72 0.98 -2.40
N LEU A 32 -9.03 0.92 -1.26
CA LEU A 32 -9.41 0.02 -0.18
C LEU A 32 -10.70 0.51 0.50
N SER A 33 -11.76 -0.26 0.34
CA SER A 33 -12.97 -0.20 1.18
C SER A 33 -12.64 -0.66 2.61
N GLU A 34 -13.26 -0.03 3.61
CA GLU A 34 -13.10 -0.36 5.05
C GLU A 34 -13.48 -1.82 5.37
#